data_AF-A0A968NVR3-F1
#
_entry.id   AF-A0A968NVR3-F1
#
_cell.length_a   1.000
_cell.length_b   1.000
_cell.length_c   1.000
_cell.angle_alpha   90.00
_cell.angle_beta   90.00
_cell.angle_gamma   90.00
#
_symmetry.space_group_name_H-M   'P 1'
#
loop_
_entity.id
_entity.type
_entity.pdbx_description
1 polymer ?
#
loop_
_entity_poly.entity_id
_entity_poly.type
_entity_poly.pdbx_seq_one_letter_code
_entity_poly.pdbx_strand_id
1 'polypeptide(L)' 'MTYQQRLKYWAIARFLPSEQWVIVARFYSRSDAEGHFQFLSRNLPSASFRIVFDVLDE' A
#
# COMPACT_ATOMS: atom_id res chain seq x y z
N MET A 1 -19.36 -6.37 -2.41
CA MET A 1 -18.35 -5.32 -2.72
C MET A 1 -18.88 -4.48 -3.87
N THR A 2 -18.94 -3.16 -3.72
CA THR A 2 -19.34 -2.26 -4.83
C THR A 2 -18.23 -2.21 -5.87
N TYR A 3 -18.58 -2.07 -7.15
CA TYR A 3 -17.64 -2.03 -8.29
C TYR A 3 -16.46 -1.04 -8.08
N GLN A 4 -16.70 0.06 -7.38
CA GLN A 4 -15.68 1.07 -7.02
C GLN A 4 -14.59 0.54 -6.07
N GLN A 5 -14.90 -0.45 -5.21
CA GLN A 5 -13.90 -1.07 -4.34
C GLN A 5 -12.97 -2.00 -5.11
N ARG A 6 -13.40 -2.52 -6.27
CA ARG A 6 -12.62 -3.41 -7.14
C ARG A 6 -11.47 -2.70 -7.87
N LEU A 7 -11.53 -1.37 -7.98
CA LEU A 7 -10.56 -0.57 -8.73
C LEU A 7 -9.36 -0.08 -7.90
N LYS A 8 -9.33 -0.36 -6.59
CA LYS A 8 -8.21 0.02 -5.71
C LYS A 8 -7.12 -1.06 -5.74
N TYR A 9 -6.47 -1.21 -6.88
CA TYR A 9 -5.48 -2.25 -7.07
C TYR A 9 -4.10 -1.92 -6.49
N TRP A 10 -3.79 -0.65 -6.23
CA TRP A 10 -2.50 -0.27 -5.68
C TRP A 10 -2.59 -0.08 -4.18
N ALA A 11 -1.67 -0.66 -3.43
CA ALA A 11 -1.64 -0.53 -1.99
C ALA A 11 -0.22 -0.33 -1.48
N ILE A 12 -0.09 0.31 -0.32
CA ILE A 12 1.18 0.38 0.41
C ILE A 12 1.11 -0.63 1.54
N ALA A 13 1.99 -1.62 1.51
CA ALA A 13 2.22 -2.56 2.58
C ALA A 13 3.33 -2.04 3.50
N ARG A 14 3.12 -2.15 4.81
CA ARG A 14 4.16 -1.96 5.82
C ARG A 14 4.60 -3.33 6.35
N PHE A 15 5.89 -3.58 6.35
CA PHE A 15 6.48 -4.75 6.98
C PHE A 15 6.69 -4.49 8.46
N LEU A 16 6.28 -5.46 9.25
CA LEU A 16 6.46 -5.50 10.70
C LEU A 16 7.68 -6.36 11.03
N PRO A 17 8.34 -6.12 12.18
CA PRO A 17 9.48 -6.91 12.62
C PRO A 17 9.12 -8.39 12.89
N SER A 18 7.83 -8.72 12.98
CA SER A 18 7.32 -10.08 13.17
C SER A 18 7.13 -10.86 11.85
N GLU A 19 7.85 -10.49 10.79
CA GLU A 19 7.72 -11.11 9.44
C GLU A 19 6.32 -11.04 8.83
N GLN A 20 5.48 -10.16 9.37
CA GLN A 20 4.14 -9.89 8.89
C GLN A 20 4.12 -8.60 8.08
N TRP A 21 3.11 -8.46 7.23
CA TRP A 21 2.87 -7.22 6.50
C TRP A 21 1.41 -6.85 6.59
N VAL A 22 1.16 -5.55 6.60
CA VAL A 22 -0.20 -4.99 6.68
C VAL A 22 -0.37 -3.91 5.62
N ILE A 23 -1.54 -3.88 4.98
CA ILE A 23 -1.91 -2.80 4.07
C ILE A 23 -2.27 -1.56 4.89
N VAL A 24 -1.49 -0.49 4.73
CA VAL A 24 -1.71 0.78 5.45
C VAL A 24 -2.52 1.78 4.62
N ALA A 25 -2.49 1.67 3.30
CA ALA A 25 -3.23 2.55 2.40
C ALA A 25 -3.50 1.88 1.06
N ARG A 26 -4.62 2.25 0.41
CA ARG A 26 -5.03 1.78 -0.92
C ARG A 26 -5.33 2.96 -1.85
N PHE A 27 -4.90 2.85 -3.09
CA PHE A 27 -4.91 3.87 -4.12
C PHE A 27 -5.46 3.31 -5.43
N TYR A 28 -6.08 4.19 -6.21
CA TYR A 28 -6.58 3.85 -7.55
C TYR A 28 -5.48 3.86 -8.61
N SER A 29 -4.42 4.66 -8.40
CA SER A 29 -3.28 4.79 -9.31
C SER A 29 -1.96 4.51 -8.60
N ARG A 30 -1.00 3.96 -9.35
CA ARG A 30 0.38 3.76 -8.88
C ARG A 30 1.04 5.07 -8.51
N SER A 31 0.78 6.14 -9.27
CA SER A 31 1.41 7.46 -9.06
C SER A 31 1.05 8.05 -7.69
N ASP A 32 -0.21 7.97 -7.29
CA ASP A 32 -0.66 8.39 -5.95
C ASP A 32 -0.01 7.56 -4.84
N ALA A 33 0.07 6.24 -5.05
CA ALA A 33 0.74 5.33 -4.12
C ALA A 33 2.23 5.65 -3.99
N GLU A 34 2.90 6.01 -5.08
CA GLU A 34 4.33 6.36 -5.08
C GLU A 34 4.61 7.68 -4.35
N GLY A 35 3.77 8.70 -4.58
CA GLY A 35 3.88 9.96 -3.84
C GLY A 35 3.74 9.75 -2.33
N HIS A 36 2.75 8.97 -1.91
CA HIS A 36 2.57 8.61 -0.50
C HIS A 36 3.70 7.73 0.04
N PHE A 37 4.19 6.78 -0.75
CA PHE A 37 5.31 5.92 -0.35
C PHE A 37 6.57 6.75 -0.09
N GLN A 38 6.90 7.71 -0.96
CA GLN A 38 8.06 8.59 -0.74
C GLN A 38 7.90 9.42 0.53
N PHE A 39 6.70 9.94 0.80
CA PHE A 39 6.42 10.65 2.04
C PHE A 39 6.62 9.74 3.27
N LEU A 40 6.04 8.53 3.26
CA LEU A 40 6.16 7.57 4.36
C LEU A 40 7.60 7.13 4.58
N SER A 41 8.34 6.84 3.52
CA SER A 41 9.74 6.42 3.59
C SER A 41 10.66 7.52 4.13
N ARG A 42 10.34 8.80 3.90
CA ARG A 42 11.10 9.95 4.45
C ARG A 42 10.77 10.20 5.91
N ASN A 43 9.51 10.07 6.30
CA ASN A 43 9.07 10.36 7.68
C ASN A 43 9.34 9.20 8.63
N LEU A 44 9.27 7.95 8.16
CA LEU A 44 9.52 6.75 8.95
C LEU A 44 10.59 5.87 8.29
N PRO A 45 11.87 6.28 8.31
CA PRO A 45 12.96 5.50 7.72
C PRO A 45 13.19 4.15 8.44
N SER A 46 12.76 4.03 9.70
CA SER A 46 12.81 2.77 10.46
C SER A 46 11.74 1.75 10.05
N ALA A 47 10.74 2.17 9.27
CA ALA A 47 9.68 1.28 8.80
C ALA A 47 9.89 0.92 7.33
N SER A 48 9.84 -0.38 7.05
CA SER A 48 9.94 -0.89 5.68
C SER A 48 8.57 -0.85 5.02
N PHE A 49 8.43 -0.04 3.96
CA PHE A 49 7.23 0.03 3.15
C PHE A 49 7.46 -0.60 1.78
N ARG A 50 6.40 -1.03 1.12
CA ARG A 50 6.45 -1.46 -0.28
C ARG A 50 5.12 -1.21 -0.96
N ILE A 51 5.19 -0.78 -2.21
CA ILE A 51 4.01 -0.67 -3.07
C ILE A 51 3.70 -2.06 -3.60
N VAL A 52 2.47 -2.53 -3.40
CA VAL A 52 1.99 -3.84 -3.82
C VAL A 52 0.72 -3.68 -4.64
N PHE A 53 0.44 -4.66 -5.49
CA PHE A 53 -0.79 -4.75 -6.24
C PHE A 53 -1.76 -5.66 -5.46
N ASP A 54 -2.74 -5.08 -4.78
CA ASP A 54 -3.73 -5.77 -3.95
C ASP A 54 -4.94 -6.12 -4.84
N VAL A 55 -4.87 -7.28 -5.49
CA VAL A 55 -6.02 -7.86 -6.19
C VAL A 55 -6.88 -8.52 -5.13
N LEU A 56 -8.06 -7.97 -4.87
CA LEU A 56 -9.10 -8.68 -4.13
C LEU A 56 -9.57 -9.82 -5.05
N ASP A 57 -8.98 -11.01 -4.87
CA ASP A 57 -9.45 -12.26 -5.47
C ASP A 57 -10.87 -12.55 -4.91
N GLU A 58 -11.83 -12.86 -5.81
CA GLU A 58 -13.26 -13.04 -5.49
C GLU A 58 -13.56 -14.32 -4.69
#